data_AF-A0A0R3Q7J7-F1
#
_entry.id   AF-A0A0R3Q7J7-F1
#
_cell.length_a   1.000
_cell.length_b   1.000
_cell.length_c   1.000
_cell.angle_alpha   90.00
_cell.angle_beta   90.00
_cell.angle_gamma   90.00
#
_symmetry.space_group_name_H-M   'P 1'
#
loop_
_entity.id
_entity.type
_entity.pdbx_description
1 polymer ?
#
loop_
_entity_poly.entity_id
_entity_poly.type
_entity_poly.pdbx_seq_one_letter_code
_entity_poly.pdbx_strand_id
1 'polypeptide(L)'
;MVLAPMSSDAECYDGDIFEIEDFTIVTIKEGLCAELEQLLRKWELSGDNGNNYSFTKAMLAECQWDSKYDKITYGNNHLIVSYYWPKNLQRSEQATSNAVN
;
A
#
# COMPACT_ATOMS: atom_id res chain seq x y z
N MET A 1 -3.95 -73.71 25.38
CA MET A 1 -4.25 -72.66 24.38
C MET A 1 -5.36 -71.81 24.97
N VAL A 2 -5.00 -70.71 25.62
CA VAL A 2 -5.94 -69.77 26.26
C VAL A 2 -5.89 -68.52 25.39
N LEU A 3 -7.02 -68.18 24.78
CA LEU A 3 -7.18 -66.94 24.03
C LEU A 3 -7.36 -65.81 25.05
N ALA A 4 -6.38 -64.92 25.15
CA ALA A 4 -6.54 -63.65 25.83
C ALA A 4 -7.37 -62.71 24.93
N PRO A 5 -8.35 -61.96 25.46
CA PRO A 5 -9.01 -60.91 24.71
C PRO A 5 -8.01 -59.79 24.46
N MET A 6 -7.92 -59.34 23.21
CA MET A 6 -7.26 -58.10 22.85
C MET A 6 -8.00 -56.98 23.59
N SER A 7 -7.38 -56.45 24.64
CA SER A 7 -7.78 -55.17 25.21
C SER A 7 -7.57 -54.15 24.11
N SER A 8 -8.67 -53.60 23.58
CA SER A 8 -8.62 -52.42 22.73
C SER A 8 -8.21 -51.25 23.62
N ASP A 9 -6.90 -51.07 23.79
CA ASP A 9 -6.36 -49.74 24.07
C ASP A 9 -6.62 -48.91 22.81
N ALA A 10 -7.85 -48.41 22.72
CA ALA A 10 -8.10 -47.17 22.03
C ALA A 10 -7.34 -46.11 22.83
N GLU A 11 -6.05 -45.99 22.55
CA GLU A 11 -5.33 -44.74 22.77
C GLU A 11 -6.07 -43.72 21.90
N CYS A 12 -7.11 -43.14 22.49
CA CYS A 12 -7.61 -41.84 22.15
C CYS A 12 -6.41 -40.92 22.34
N TYR A 13 -5.56 -40.83 21.32
CA TYR A 13 -4.86 -39.60 21.05
C TYR A 13 -5.99 -38.60 20.81
N ASP A 14 -6.48 -38.04 21.92
CA ASP A 14 -7.00 -36.69 21.99
C ASP A 14 -5.85 -35.85 21.44
N GLY A 15 -5.78 -35.82 20.12
CA GLY A 15 -4.69 -35.22 19.40
C GLY A 15 -4.85 -33.76 19.68
N ASP A 16 -4.08 -33.24 20.63
CA ASP A 16 -4.07 -31.84 21.02
C ASP A 16 -4.14 -30.99 19.75
N ILE A 17 -5.35 -30.54 19.41
CA ILE A 17 -5.56 -29.63 18.29
C ILE A 17 -5.09 -28.30 18.83
N PHE A 18 -3.81 -28.02 18.63
CA PHE A 18 -3.27 -26.70 18.91
C PHE A 18 -3.95 -25.72 17.95
N GLU A 19 -4.89 -24.94 18.46
CA GLU A 19 -5.37 -23.72 17.81
C GLU A 19 -4.18 -22.76 17.76
N ILE A 20 -3.52 -22.71 16.61
CA ILE A 20 -2.54 -21.66 16.33
C ILE A 20 -3.38 -20.43 15.98
N GLU A 21 -3.38 -19.43 16.86
CA GLU A 21 -3.85 -18.10 16.50
C GLU A 21 -3.01 -17.62 15.31
N ASP A 22 -3.65 -17.39 14.16
CA ASP A 22 -2.98 -16.90 12.96
C ASP A 22 -2.63 -15.41 13.16
N PHE A 23 -1.56 -15.13 13.91
CA PHE A 23 -1.14 -13.76 14.19
C PHE A 23 -0.42 -13.18 12.97
N THR A 24 -1.20 -12.66 12.02
CA THR A 24 -0.64 -11.72 11.03
C THR A 24 -0.35 -10.40 11.75
N ILE A 25 0.85 -10.26 12.33
CA ILE A 25 1.30 -9.02 12.96
C ILE A 25 1.63 -8.03 11.84
N VAL A 26 0.74 -7.06 11.60
CA VAL A 26 1.05 -5.92 10.75
C VAL A 26 2.13 -5.09 11.41
N THR A 27 3.30 -5.03 10.78
CA THR A 27 4.41 -4.21 11.24
C THR A 27 4.09 -2.73 11.05
N ILE A 28 4.73 -1.86 11.84
CA ILE A 28 4.62 -0.40 11.69
C ILE A 28 4.95 0.04 10.25
N LYS A 29 5.88 -0.65 9.60
CA LYS A 29 6.27 -0.38 8.21
C LYS A 29 5.15 -0.73 7.23
N GLU A 30 4.52 -1.88 7.39
CA GLU A 30 3.39 -2.29 6.55
C GLU A 30 2.19 -1.36 6.73
N GLY A 31 1.89 -0.96 7.97
CA GLY A 31 0.86 0.04 8.24
C GLY A 31 1.17 1.38 7.57
N LEU A 32 2.41 1.87 7.66
CA LEU A 32 2.82 3.10 6.97
C LEU A 32 2.70 2.98 5.44
N CYS A 33 3.12 1.86 4.86
CA CYS A 33 2.97 1.60 3.43
C CYS A 33 1.51 1.63 3.00
N ALA A 34 0.62 0.98 3.75
CA ALA A 34 -0.82 0.96 3.47
C ALA A 34 -1.44 2.36 3.54
N GLU A 35 -1.11 3.15 4.56
CA GLU A 35 -1.57 4.54 4.69
C GLU A 35 -1.08 5.44 3.55
N LEU A 36 0.18 5.28 3.14
CA LEU A 36 0.73 6.00 1.98
C LEU A 36 0.00 5.63 0.69
N GLU A 37 -0.25 4.34 0.44
CA GLU A 37 -1.00 3.90 -0.74
C GLU A 37 -2.44 4.43 -0.75
N GLN A 38 -3.11 4.41 0.40
CA GLN A 38 -4.45 4.98 0.53
C GLN A 38 -4.44 6.49 0.27
N LEU A 39 -3.44 7.22 0.78
CA LEU A 39 -3.29 8.65 0.55
C LEU A 39 -3.06 8.97 -0.93
N LEU A 40 -2.16 8.23 -1.59
CA LEU A 40 -1.89 8.41 -3.02
C LEU A 40 -3.15 8.14 -3.86
N ARG A 41 -3.92 7.08 -3.55
CA ARG A 41 -5.20 6.79 -4.22
C ARG A 41 -6.26 7.86 -3.97
N LYS A 42 -6.41 8.34 -2.74
CA LYS A 42 -7.28 9.48 -2.38
C LYS A 42 -6.91 10.74 -3.16
N TRP A 43 -5.63 10.90 -3.46
CA TRP A 43 -5.13 12.02 -4.24
C TRP A 43 -5.15 11.80 -5.75
N GLU A 44 -5.67 10.66 -6.21
CA GLU A 44 -5.69 10.23 -7.61
C GLU A 44 -4.27 10.26 -8.22
N LEU A 45 -3.27 9.94 -7.40
CA LEU A 45 -1.88 9.80 -7.81
C LEU A 45 -1.59 8.33 -8.11
N SER A 46 -1.63 7.96 -9.38
CA SER A 46 -1.28 6.63 -9.86
C SER A 46 -0.17 6.70 -10.90
N GLY A 47 0.91 5.94 -10.69
CA GLY A 47 1.94 5.73 -11.73
C GLY A 47 2.58 7.01 -12.28
N ASP A 48 2.82 7.03 -13.58
CA ASP A 48 3.39 8.15 -14.33
C ASP A 48 2.33 9.20 -14.66
N ASN A 49 1.74 9.80 -13.63
CA ASN A 49 0.50 10.60 -13.63
C ASN A 49 0.50 11.88 -14.53
N GLY A 50 1.12 11.86 -15.70
CA GLY A 50 1.28 12.97 -16.61
C GLY A 50 2.06 14.12 -15.99
N ASN A 51 3.00 13.90 -15.06
CA ASN A 51 3.84 15.00 -14.49
C ASN A 51 4.85 15.56 -15.50
N ASN A 52 4.56 15.46 -16.80
CA ASN A 52 5.29 16.08 -17.88
C ASN A 52 4.59 17.40 -18.20
N TYR A 53 5.33 18.50 -18.12
CA TYR A 53 4.83 19.83 -18.43
C TYR A 53 5.65 20.41 -19.56
N SER A 54 4.97 21.04 -20.52
CA SER A 54 5.64 21.85 -21.53
C SER A 54 5.77 23.28 -21.00
N PHE A 55 6.99 23.79 -20.91
CA PHE A 55 7.23 25.14 -20.40
C PHE A 55 8.45 25.77 -21.07
N THR A 56 8.40 27.11 -21.17
CA THR A 56 9.57 27.92 -21.49
C THR A 56 10.23 28.43 -20.20
N LYS A 57 11.45 28.97 -20.30
CA LYS A 57 12.14 29.55 -19.14
C LYS A 57 11.38 30.73 -18.52
N ALA A 58 10.67 31.52 -19.33
CA ALA A 58 9.82 32.61 -18.85
C ALA A 58 8.60 32.07 -18.08
N MET A 59 7.94 31.03 -18.60
CA MET A 59 6.80 30.38 -17.93
C MET A 59 7.18 29.76 -16.58
N LEU A 60 8.40 29.23 -16.45
CA LEU A 60 8.88 28.70 -15.17
C LEU A 60 9.08 29.83 -14.14
N ALA A 61 9.53 31.02 -14.56
CA ALA A 61 9.71 32.16 -13.67
C ALA A 61 8.37 32.72 -13.15
N GLU A 62 7.29 32.57 -13.93
CA GLU A 62 5.92 33.00 -13.57
C GLU A 62 5.06 31.84 -13.07
N CYS A 63 5.67 30.67 -12.82
CA CYS A 63 4.95 29.46 -12.43
C CYS A 63 4.31 29.61 -11.05
N GLN A 64 3.00 29.39 -11.00
CA GLN A 64 2.26 29.31 -9.74
C GLN A 64 2.13 27.84 -9.35
N TRP A 65 2.27 27.56 -8.06
CA TRP A 65 2.20 26.20 -7.52
C TRP A 65 0.97 26.09 -6.64
N ASP A 66 0.14 25.09 -6.91
CA ASP A 66 -0.85 24.62 -5.96
C ASP A 66 -0.24 23.48 -5.12
N SER A 67 -0.84 23.25 -3.96
CA SER A 67 -0.38 22.20 -3.05
C SER A 67 -1.53 21.61 -2.25
N LYS A 68 -1.33 20.38 -1.81
CA LYS A 68 -2.14 19.73 -0.78
C LYS A 68 -1.20 18.95 0.14
N TYR A 69 -1.63 18.78 1.39
CA TYR A 69 -0.88 17.99 2.35
C TYR A 69 -1.83 17.18 3.21
N ASP A 70 -1.32 16.08 3.75
CA ASP A 70 -2.04 15.25 4.72
C ASP A 70 -1.04 14.69 5.74
N LYS A 71 -1.56 14.27 6.90
CA LYS A 71 -0.76 13.75 8.01
C LYS A 71 -1.08 12.28 8.21
N ILE A 72 -0.10 11.41 7.99
CA ILE A 72 -0.19 9.99 8.29
C ILE A 72 0.32 9.75 9.70
N THR A 73 -0.43 9.01 10.52
CA THR A 73 -0.01 8.57 11.85
C THR A 73 0.36 7.09 11.80
N TYR A 74 1.54 6.73 12.30
CA TYR A 74 2.03 5.35 12.25
C TYR A 74 2.83 5.03 13.53
N GLY A 75 2.41 4.00 14.27
CA GLY A 75 2.92 3.75 15.62
C GLY A 75 2.76 4.99 16.51
N ASN A 76 3.87 5.48 17.06
CA ASN A 76 3.93 6.70 17.87
C ASN A 76 4.47 7.93 17.10
N ASN A 77 4.57 7.84 15.78
CA ASN A 77 5.14 8.87 14.92
C ASN A 77 4.11 9.45 13.93
N HIS A 78 4.51 10.53 13.28
CA HIS A 78 3.70 11.19 12.26
C HIS A 78 4.55 11.55 11.04
N LEU A 79 3.99 11.35 9.85
CA LEU A 79 4.57 11.76 8.58
C LEU A 79 3.65 12.81 7.94
N ILE A 80 4.20 13.98 7.63
CA ILE A 80 3.51 14.98 6.83
C ILE A 80 3.89 14.73 5.37
N VAL A 81 2.90 14.45 4.55
CA VAL A 81 3.07 14.25 3.12
C VAL A 81 2.53 15.49 2.43
N SER A 82 3.37 16.13 1.62
CA SER A 82 2.99 17.30 0.83
C SER A 82 3.16 16.99 -0.66
N TYR A 83 2.17 17.34 -1.46
CA TYR A 83 2.19 17.22 -2.90
C TYR A 83 1.99 18.60 -3.54
N TYR A 84 2.85 18.92 -4.51
CA TYR A 84 2.89 20.19 -5.21
C TYR A 84 2.75 19.96 -6.70
N TRP A 85 2.00 20.82 -7.39
CA TRP A 85 1.87 20.79 -8.84
C TRP A 85 1.74 22.21 -9.39
N PRO A 86 2.23 22.46 -10.62
CA PRO A 86 2.09 23.76 -11.24
C PRO A 86 0.62 23.98 -11.66
N LYS A 87 0.11 25.18 -11.38
CA LYS A 87 -1.27 25.59 -11.65
C LYS A 87 -1.47 26.11 -13.07
N ASN A 88 -0.46 26.80 -13.60
CA ASN A 88 -0.52 27.53 -14.87
C ASN A 88 0.36 26.94 -15.97
N LEU A 89 0.98 25.77 -15.76
CA LEU A 89 1.72 25.05 -16.80
C LEU A 89 0.83 24.05 -17.51
N GLN A 90 0.95 23.97 -18.84
CA GLN A 90 0.24 22.97 -19.61
C GLN A 90 0.88 21.60 -19.44
N ARG A 91 0.05 20.64 -19.01
CA ARG A 91 0.42 19.24 -18.94
C ARG A 91 0.58 18.70 -20.36
N SER A 92 1.69 18.02 -20.62
CA SER A 92 1.88 17.32 -21.89
C SER A 92 0.94 16.12 -21.92
N GLU A 93 0.15 15.98 -22.98
CA GLU A 93 -0.59 14.76 -23.24
C GLU A 93 0.43 13.63 -23.45
N GLN A 94 0.27 12.54 -22.71
CA GLN A 94 0.98 11.31 -23.05
C GLN A 94 0.21 10.64 -24.18
N ALA A 95 0.91 10.32 -25.27
CA ALA A 95 0.40 9.35 -26.20
C ALA A 95 0.26 8.03 -25.43
N THR A 96 -0.98 7.61 -25.14
CA THR A 96 -1.25 6.25 -24.69
C THR A 96 -0.81 5.33 -25.83
N SER A 97 0.42 4.85 -25.78
CA SER A 97 0.87 3.74 -26.63
C SER A 97 0.13 2.50 -26.14
N ASN A 98 -1.11 2.31 -26.60
CA ASN A 98 -1.79 1.03 -26.60
C ASN A 98 -1.06 0.11 -27.57
N ALA A 99 0.13 -0.35 -27.19
CA ALA A 99 0.82 -1.45 -27.85
C ALA A 99 0.35 -2.75 -27.20
N VAL A 100 -0.86 -3.17 -27.57
CA VAL A 100 -1.30 -4.56 -27.43
C VAL A 100 -0.77 -5.29 -28.67
N ASN A 101 0.27 -6.09 -28.49
CA ASN A 101 0.61 -7.20 -29.38
C ASN A 101 0.24 -8.51 -28.69
#